data_AF-A0A150WJD9-F1
#
_entry.id   AF-A0A150WJD9-F1
#
_cell.length_a   1.000
_cell.length_b   1.000
_cell.length_c   1.000
_cell.angle_alpha   90.00
_cell.angle_beta   90.00
_cell.angle_gamma   90.00
#
_symmetry.space_group_name_H-M   'P 1'
#
loop_
_entity.id
_entity.type
_entity.pdbx_description
1 polymer ?
#
loop_
_entity_poly.entity_id
_entity_poly.type
_entity_poly.pdbx_seq_one_letter_code
_entity_poly.pdbx_strand_id
1 'polypeptide(L)'
;MKISRLLELHQQHQSQGLFGSFGDGYLVAHNRVFRGVRTMALAAGYKFSDSRDEAYDAFPLLQLDRILESKTLPYANNVVPFESLTSAQQELISWDDVDGNLKRNFVFHEGSHAVFRSLKPAHRSEDVSVQVVWMLLEESFANTMELLAVIDAGDAAHRIFFELNSYVCEFDHRHHLLKALTEFGEKVLVPFMVLSYLHSNFLREKIEDKDFNQIFKMLSLENLSDTQIKTLRALSKVVFNLSERFRYQTTDFHLRLAGVKNPYELLYKTDFLKICALEEEISKVISKISSMRF
;
A
#
# COMPACT_ATOMS: atom_id res chain seq x y z
N MET A 1 6.32 -11.02 21.74
CA MET A 1 5.58 -10.22 22.76
C MET A 1 4.42 -11.05 23.31
N LYS A 2 3.96 -10.86 24.56
CA LYS A 2 2.81 -11.62 25.09
C LYS A 2 1.47 -11.11 24.53
N ILE A 3 0.49 -12.00 24.36
CA ILE A 3 -0.84 -11.63 23.84
C ILE A 3 -1.57 -10.70 24.80
N SER A 4 -1.45 -10.92 26.12
CA SER A 4 -2.05 -10.03 27.14
C SER A 4 -1.63 -8.57 26.93
N ARG A 5 -0.33 -8.31 26.71
CA ARG A 5 0.18 -6.96 26.45
C ARG A 5 -0.34 -6.37 25.14
N LEU A 6 -0.44 -7.16 24.08
CA LEU A 6 -0.99 -6.69 22.81
C LEU A 6 -2.49 -6.38 22.95
N LEU A 7 -3.25 -7.20 23.66
CA LEU A 7 -4.67 -6.98 23.90
C LEU A 7 -4.91 -5.71 24.72
N GLU A 8 -4.10 -5.47 25.75
CA GLU A 8 -4.14 -4.22 26.52
C GLU A 8 -3.91 -2.99 25.61
N LEU A 9 -2.88 -3.02 24.75
CA LEU A 9 -2.60 -1.92 23.81
C LEU A 9 -3.72 -1.71 22.80
N HIS A 10 -4.35 -2.78 22.32
CA HIS A 10 -5.52 -2.70 21.43
C HIS A 10 -6.71 -2.05 22.15
N GLN A 11 -7.05 -2.53 23.35
CA GLN A 11 -8.17 -2.02 24.13
C GLN A 11 -8.02 -0.54 24.49
N GLN A 12 -6.80 -0.10 24.83
CA GLN A 12 -6.48 1.31 25.09
C GLN A 12 -6.81 2.25 23.91
N HIS A 13 -6.81 1.73 22.67
CA HIS A 13 -6.99 2.52 21.45
C HIS A 13 -8.23 2.11 20.65
N GLN A 14 -9.08 1.21 21.17
CA GLN A 14 -10.18 0.61 20.44
C GLN A 14 -11.18 1.66 19.90
N SER A 15 -11.40 2.75 20.65
CA SER A 15 -12.31 3.82 20.25
C SER A 15 -11.85 4.62 19.03
N GLN A 16 -10.58 4.50 18.63
CA GLN A 16 -10.00 5.21 17.49
C GLN A 16 -10.00 4.38 16.20
N GLY A 17 -10.27 3.08 16.29
CA GLY A 17 -10.14 2.16 15.16
C GLY A 17 -11.36 1.29 14.92
N LEU A 18 -11.17 0.27 14.09
CA LEU A 18 -12.15 -0.77 13.84
C LEU A 18 -12.17 -1.75 15.02
N PHE A 19 -13.31 -1.82 15.72
CA PHE A 19 -13.50 -2.60 16.94
C PHE A 19 -13.00 -4.05 16.84
N GLY A 20 -13.26 -4.73 15.72
CA GLY A 20 -12.86 -6.12 15.48
C GLY A 20 -11.52 -6.31 14.77
N SER A 21 -10.79 -5.25 14.43
CA SER A 21 -9.49 -5.36 13.75
C SER A 21 -8.35 -5.16 14.75
N PHE A 22 -7.65 -6.24 15.05
CA PHE A 22 -6.62 -6.25 16.08
C PHE A 22 -5.48 -5.29 15.74
N GLY A 23 -5.17 -4.39 16.68
CA GLY A 23 -4.17 -3.33 16.50
C GLY A 23 -4.59 -2.11 15.67
N ASP A 24 -5.75 -2.11 15.01
CA ASP A 24 -6.14 -1.04 14.07
C ASP A 24 -6.20 0.34 14.74
N GLY A 25 -6.88 0.46 15.88
CA GLY A 25 -6.93 1.71 16.64
C GLY A 25 -5.57 2.20 17.13
N TYR A 26 -4.67 1.27 17.48
CA TYR A 26 -3.30 1.61 17.85
C TYR A 26 -2.54 2.19 16.65
N LEU A 27 -2.68 1.61 15.45
CA LEU A 27 -2.05 2.11 14.22
C LEU A 27 -2.62 3.47 13.83
N VAL A 28 -3.94 3.69 13.93
CA VAL A 28 -4.54 5.00 13.69
C VAL A 28 -3.97 6.06 14.64
N ALA A 29 -3.73 5.71 15.90
CA ALA A 29 -3.15 6.64 16.87
C ALA A 29 -1.66 6.94 16.59
N HIS A 30 -0.86 5.93 16.24
CA HIS A 30 0.61 6.03 16.27
C HIS A 30 1.30 6.02 14.91
N ASN A 31 0.61 5.66 13.83
CA ASN A 31 1.16 5.59 12.48
C ASN A 31 0.49 6.65 11.60
N ARG A 32 1.24 7.68 11.21
CA ARG A 32 0.65 8.82 10.49
C ARG A 32 0.20 8.43 9.09
N VAL A 33 0.96 7.59 8.39
CA VAL A 33 0.58 7.14 7.04
C VAL A 33 -0.70 6.30 7.08
N PHE A 34 -0.78 5.36 8.03
CA PHE A 34 -1.99 4.56 8.25
C PHE A 34 -3.21 5.43 8.54
N ARG A 35 -3.08 6.40 9.46
CA ARG A 35 -4.14 7.35 9.81
C ARG A 35 -4.52 8.25 8.64
N GLY A 36 -3.54 8.73 7.87
CA GLY A 36 -3.75 9.58 6.71
C GLY A 36 -4.61 8.88 5.66
N VAL A 37 -4.23 7.65 5.27
CA VAL A 37 -5.03 6.82 4.35
C VAL A 37 -6.42 6.55 4.90
N ARG A 38 -6.56 6.18 6.19
CA ARG A 38 -7.86 5.98 6.83
C ARG A 38 -8.76 7.20 6.71
N THR A 39 -8.23 8.38 7.03
CA THR A 39 -8.95 9.65 7.02
C THR A 39 -9.39 10.01 5.60
N MET A 40 -8.50 9.85 4.63
CA MET A 40 -8.77 10.17 3.23
C MET A 40 -9.78 9.20 2.60
N ALA A 41 -9.72 7.90 2.92
CA ALA A 41 -10.71 6.94 2.47
C ALA A 41 -12.10 7.26 3.01
N LEU A 42 -12.22 7.59 4.31
CA LEU A 42 -13.47 8.06 4.91
C LEU A 42 -13.98 9.34 4.24
N ALA A 43 -13.11 10.31 3.99
CA ALA A 43 -13.45 11.56 3.31
C ALA A 43 -13.94 11.32 1.86
N ALA A 44 -13.43 10.28 1.18
CA ALA A 44 -13.89 9.85 -0.13
C ALA A 44 -15.24 9.07 -0.09
N GLY A 45 -15.83 8.92 1.08
CA GLY A 45 -17.12 8.27 1.30
C GLY A 45 -17.05 6.75 1.43
N TYR A 46 -15.87 6.19 1.70
CA TYR A 46 -15.74 4.77 2.01
C TYR A 46 -16.15 4.49 3.45
N LYS A 47 -16.70 3.30 3.66
CA LYS A 47 -16.99 2.74 4.98
C LYS A 47 -16.28 1.40 5.14
N PHE A 48 -16.12 0.98 6.40
CA PHE A 48 -15.51 -0.30 6.75
C PHE A 48 -16.58 -1.24 7.29
N SER A 49 -16.50 -2.52 6.97
CA SER A 49 -17.48 -3.49 7.45
C SER A 49 -16.85 -4.81 7.85
N ASP A 50 -17.28 -5.32 9.00
CA ASP A 50 -17.05 -6.68 9.47
C ASP A 50 -18.17 -7.66 9.07
N SER A 51 -19.12 -7.20 8.24
CA SER A 51 -20.11 -8.10 7.67
C SER A 51 -19.40 -9.15 6.83
N ARG A 52 -19.64 -10.42 7.15
CA ARG A 52 -19.02 -11.54 6.44
C ARG A 52 -19.33 -11.45 4.95
N ASP A 53 -18.28 -11.57 4.15
CA ASP A 53 -18.34 -11.54 2.70
C ASP A 53 -17.63 -12.79 2.16
N GLU A 54 -18.42 -13.85 1.90
CA GLU A 54 -17.88 -15.15 1.52
C GLU A 54 -17.07 -15.10 0.22
N ALA A 55 -17.45 -14.21 -0.71
CA ALA A 55 -16.73 -14.03 -1.96
C ALA A 55 -15.37 -13.36 -1.74
N TYR A 56 -15.31 -12.35 -0.86
CA TYR A 56 -14.06 -11.71 -0.48
C TYR A 56 -13.17 -12.67 0.31
N ASP A 57 -13.73 -13.42 1.25
CA ASP A 57 -12.98 -14.41 2.02
C ASP A 57 -12.36 -15.50 1.15
N ALA A 58 -13.08 -15.96 0.12
CA ALA A 58 -12.63 -16.99 -0.79
C ALA A 58 -11.60 -16.46 -1.81
N PHE A 59 -11.83 -15.26 -2.37
CA PHE A 59 -10.97 -14.71 -3.42
C PHE A 59 -10.98 -13.17 -3.43
N PRO A 60 -10.21 -12.50 -2.54
CA PRO A 60 -10.23 -11.04 -2.38
C PRO A 60 -9.99 -10.28 -3.69
N LEU A 61 -9.02 -10.74 -4.48
CA LEU A 61 -8.62 -10.08 -5.73
C LEU A 61 -9.74 -10.00 -6.78
N LEU A 62 -10.67 -10.96 -6.81
CA LEU A 62 -11.85 -10.91 -7.69
C LEU A 62 -12.90 -9.89 -7.23
N GLN A 63 -12.78 -9.43 -5.98
CA GLN A 63 -13.76 -8.56 -5.36
C GLN A 63 -13.32 -7.10 -5.33
N LEU A 64 -12.08 -6.79 -5.73
CA LEU A 64 -11.52 -5.44 -5.63
C LEU A 64 -12.42 -4.37 -6.28
N ASP A 65 -12.85 -4.59 -7.52
CA ASP A 65 -13.73 -3.63 -8.19
C ASP A 65 -15.07 -3.47 -7.45
N ARG A 66 -15.68 -4.56 -6.98
CA ARG A 66 -16.94 -4.53 -6.24
C ARG A 66 -16.81 -3.77 -4.92
N ILE A 67 -15.76 -4.02 -4.14
CA ILE A 67 -15.57 -3.35 -2.84
C ILE A 67 -15.28 -1.85 -3.04
N LEU A 68 -14.55 -1.50 -4.10
CA LEU A 68 -14.25 -0.10 -4.43
C LEU A 68 -15.47 0.64 -4.97
N GLU A 69 -16.29 -0.01 -5.82
CA GLU A 69 -17.54 0.57 -6.35
C GLU A 69 -18.61 0.73 -5.28
N SER A 70 -18.79 -0.28 -4.42
CA SER A 70 -19.71 -0.21 -3.27
C SER A 70 -19.19 0.65 -2.12
N LYS A 71 -17.96 1.15 -2.24
CA LYS A 71 -17.25 1.95 -1.23
C LYS A 71 -17.28 1.30 0.17
N THR A 72 -17.18 -0.01 0.22
CA THR A 72 -17.26 -0.80 1.46
C THR A 72 -16.04 -1.70 1.56
N LEU A 73 -15.13 -1.36 2.47
CA LEU A 73 -13.87 -2.08 2.68
C LEU A 73 -14.07 -3.17 3.75
N PRO A 74 -13.97 -4.46 3.39
CA PRO A 74 -14.21 -5.56 4.32
C PRO A 74 -13.03 -5.75 5.28
N TYR A 75 -13.34 -6.15 6.51
CA TYR A 75 -12.37 -6.65 7.48
C TYR A 75 -12.95 -7.81 8.27
N ALA A 76 -12.10 -8.67 8.83
CA ALA A 76 -12.51 -9.76 9.68
C ALA A 76 -12.40 -9.36 11.16
N ASN A 77 -13.33 -9.84 11.98
CA ASN A 77 -13.15 -9.76 13.43
C ASN A 77 -12.11 -10.81 13.87
N ASN A 78 -10.87 -10.37 14.07
CA ASN A 78 -9.77 -11.22 14.51
C ASN A 78 -9.36 -10.96 15.98
N VAL A 79 -10.15 -10.17 16.72
CA VAL A 79 -9.93 -9.85 18.14
C VAL A 79 -10.63 -10.87 19.05
N VAL A 80 -11.85 -11.29 18.68
CA VAL A 80 -12.71 -12.21 19.46
C VAL A 80 -11.98 -13.49 19.94
N PRO A 81 -11.14 -14.15 19.13
CA PRO A 81 -10.40 -15.33 19.60
C PRO A 81 -9.56 -15.05 20.85
N PHE A 82 -8.93 -13.87 20.97
CA PHE A 82 -8.13 -13.52 22.14
C PHE A 82 -8.97 -13.13 23.35
N GLU A 83 -10.10 -12.45 23.12
CA GLU A 83 -11.05 -12.10 24.19
C GLU A 83 -11.69 -13.34 24.82
N SER A 84 -11.76 -14.46 24.10
CA SER A 84 -12.26 -15.73 24.63
C SER A 84 -11.28 -16.46 25.56
N LEU A 85 -10.01 -16.04 25.59
CA LEU A 85 -8.98 -16.64 26.44
C LEU A 85 -9.09 -16.13 27.89
N THR A 86 -8.85 -17.01 28.86
CA THR A 86 -8.65 -16.60 30.25
C THR A 86 -7.37 -15.77 30.40
N SER A 87 -7.28 -14.92 31.43
CA SER A 87 -6.07 -14.12 31.69
C SER A 87 -4.82 -14.99 31.84
N ALA A 88 -4.93 -16.17 32.47
CA ALA A 88 -3.82 -17.11 32.59
C ALA A 88 -3.34 -17.64 31.22
N GLN A 89 -4.26 -17.91 30.28
CA GLN A 89 -3.91 -18.33 28.93
C GLN A 89 -3.25 -17.20 28.14
N GLN A 90 -3.75 -15.96 28.25
CA GLN A 90 -3.18 -14.79 27.58
C GLN A 90 -1.73 -14.49 28.00
N GLU A 91 -1.37 -14.78 29.25
CA GLU A 91 0.01 -14.66 29.76
C GLU A 91 0.93 -15.79 29.30
N LEU A 92 0.38 -16.98 29.04
CA LEU A 92 1.15 -18.11 28.55
C LEU A 92 1.48 -17.97 27.06
N ILE A 93 0.53 -17.47 26.27
CA ILE A 93 0.65 -17.37 24.80
C ILE A 93 1.44 -16.12 24.40
N SER A 94 2.40 -16.32 23.51
CA SER A 94 3.15 -15.25 22.85
C SER A 94 2.64 -15.02 21.43
N TRP A 95 3.02 -13.88 20.86
CA TRP A 95 2.74 -13.56 19.46
C TRP A 95 3.27 -14.63 18.50
N ASP A 96 4.44 -15.20 18.79
CA ASP A 96 5.10 -16.19 17.94
C ASP A 96 4.29 -17.49 17.86
N ASP A 97 3.43 -17.78 18.86
CA ASP A 97 2.51 -18.93 18.85
C ASP A 97 1.29 -18.69 17.94
N VAL A 98 1.02 -17.44 17.60
CA VAL A 98 -0.19 -16.97 16.91
C VAL A 98 0.08 -16.51 15.48
N ASP A 99 1.29 -16.01 15.22
CA ASP A 99 1.69 -15.56 13.88
C ASP A 99 1.48 -16.67 12.84
N GLY A 100 0.97 -16.28 11.67
CA GLY A 100 0.56 -17.19 10.60
C GLY A 100 -0.79 -17.91 10.80
N ASN A 101 -1.31 -18.00 12.03
CA ASN A 101 -2.60 -18.64 12.31
C ASN A 101 -3.76 -17.64 12.45
N LEU A 102 -3.48 -16.38 12.77
CA LEU A 102 -4.50 -15.34 12.84
C LEU A 102 -4.82 -14.78 11.44
N LYS A 103 -6.12 -14.64 11.14
CA LYS A 103 -6.57 -13.91 9.95
C LYS A 103 -6.09 -12.45 10.00
N ARG A 104 -5.39 -12.01 8.96
CA ARG A 104 -4.92 -10.62 8.78
C ARG A 104 -6.01 -9.75 8.15
N ASN A 105 -5.93 -8.44 8.35
CA ASN A 105 -6.87 -7.44 7.86
C ASN A 105 -6.18 -6.39 6.98
N PHE A 106 -6.25 -6.54 5.67
CA PHE A 106 -5.51 -5.67 4.74
C PHE A 106 -6.20 -4.33 4.44
N VAL A 107 -6.96 -3.81 5.39
CA VAL A 107 -7.79 -2.61 5.24
C VAL A 107 -6.98 -1.37 4.86
N PHE A 108 -5.72 -1.30 5.28
CA PHE A 108 -4.84 -0.21 4.91
C PHE A 108 -4.47 -0.22 3.42
N HIS A 109 -4.18 -1.40 2.88
CA HIS A 109 -3.90 -1.58 1.47
C HIS A 109 -5.15 -1.24 0.63
N GLU A 110 -6.30 -1.82 0.98
CA GLU A 110 -7.57 -1.53 0.31
C GLU A 110 -8.00 -0.06 0.45
N GLY A 111 -7.73 0.53 1.61
CA GLY A 111 -7.91 1.96 1.85
C GLY A 111 -7.02 2.82 0.95
N SER A 112 -5.82 2.35 0.62
CA SER A 112 -4.92 3.06 -0.30
C SER A 112 -5.47 3.04 -1.73
N HIS A 113 -6.02 1.91 -2.18
CA HIS A 113 -6.76 1.84 -3.45
C HIS A 113 -7.95 2.80 -3.45
N ALA A 114 -8.75 2.81 -2.38
CA ALA A 114 -9.89 3.71 -2.22
C ALA A 114 -9.49 5.19 -2.35
N VAL A 115 -8.39 5.59 -1.71
CA VAL A 115 -7.81 6.93 -1.85
C VAL A 115 -7.41 7.19 -3.29
N PHE A 116 -6.65 6.31 -3.93
CA PHE A 116 -6.20 6.50 -5.30
C PHE A 116 -7.38 6.63 -6.29
N ARG A 117 -8.40 5.77 -6.16
CA ARG A 117 -9.63 5.84 -6.98
C ARG A 117 -10.38 7.16 -6.83
N SER A 118 -10.34 7.77 -5.65
CA SER A 118 -10.96 9.09 -5.44
C SER A 118 -10.27 10.21 -6.22
N LEU A 119 -9.01 10.02 -6.64
CA LEU A 119 -8.25 10.96 -7.45
C LEU A 119 -8.46 10.74 -8.96
N LYS A 120 -8.73 9.49 -9.34
CA LYS A 120 -8.88 9.05 -10.73
C LYS A 120 -10.10 9.71 -11.38
N PRO A 121 -10.00 10.22 -12.61
CA PRO A 121 -11.16 10.76 -13.32
C PRO A 121 -12.20 9.66 -13.58
N ALA A 122 -13.47 10.07 -13.67
CA ALA A 122 -14.57 9.15 -14.00
C ALA A 122 -14.50 8.61 -15.43
N HIS A 123 -13.87 9.37 -16.35
CA HIS A 123 -13.72 8.96 -17.74
C HIS A 123 -12.68 7.83 -17.86
N ARG A 124 -13.04 6.77 -18.59
CA ARG A 124 -12.16 5.64 -18.89
C ARG A 124 -11.63 5.80 -20.32
N SER A 125 -10.31 5.80 -20.48
CA SER A 125 -9.67 5.72 -21.81
C SER A 125 -10.01 4.39 -22.48
N GLU A 126 -10.20 4.39 -23.80
CA GLU A 126 -10.37 3.16 -24.60
C GLU A 126 -9.04 2.47 -24.89
N ASP A 127 -7.90 3.15 -24.71
CA ASP A 127 -6.57 2.57 -24.88
C ASP A 127 -6.24 1.64 -23.70
N VAL A 128 -6.13 0.35 -23.99
CA VAL A 128 -5.81 -0.69 -23.01
C VAL A 128 -4.49 -0.40 -22.28
N SER A 129 -3.50 0.18 -22.94
CA SER A 129 -2.21 0.52 -22.32
C SER A 129 -2.39 1.58 -21.23
N VAL A 130 -3.22 2.60 -21.50
CA VAL A 130 -3.56 3.65 -20.53
C VAL A 130 -4.36 3.07 -19.36
N GLN A 131 -5.30 2.15 -19.63
CA GLN A 131 -6.04 1.45 -18.58
C GLN A 131 -5.12 0.63 -17.67
N VAL A 132 -4.15 -0.09 -18.25
CA VAL A 132 -3.16 -0.87 -17.50
C VAL A 132 -2.26 0.03 -16.66
N VAL A 133 -1.81 1.17 -17.20
CA VAL A 133 -1.05 2.16 -16.41
C VAL A 133 -1.85 2.64 -15.20
N TRP A 134 -3.15 2.92 -15.35
CA TRP A 134 -4.01 3.29 -14.22
C TRP A 134 -4.10 2.20 -13.15
N MET A 135 -4.31 0.94 -13.56
CA MET A 135 -4.40 -0.19 -12.63
C MET A 135 -3.09 -0.38 -11.86
N LEU A 136 -1.95 -0.31 -12.56
CA LEU A 136 -0.65 -0.51 -11.92
C LEU A 136 -0.18 0.70 -11.12
N LEU A 137 -0.64 1.92 -11.43
CA LEU A 137 -0.43 3.09 -10.59
C LEU A 137 -1.21 2.98 -9.27
N GLU A 138 -2.44 2.48 -9.33
CA GLU A 138 -3.28 2.22 -8.15
C GLU A 138 -2.60 1.24 -7.18
N GLU A 139 -2.07 0.14 -7.72
CA GLU A 139 -1.27 -0.83 -6.97
C GLU A 139 0.05 -0.24 -6.45
N SER A 140 0.75 0.53 -7.28
CA SER A 140 2.00 1.17 -6.88
C SER A 140 1.80 2.17 -5.75
N PHE A 141 0.66 2.87 -5.74
CA PHE A 141 0.27 3.76 -4.64
C PHE A 141 0.04 2.99 -3.35
N ALA A 142 -0.72 1.90 -3.39
CA ALA A 142 -0.97 1.07 -2.21
C ALA A 142 0.34 0.53 -1.60
N ASN A 143 1.21 -0.07 -2.42
CA ASN A 143 2.52 -0.55 -1.97
C ASN A 143 3.41 0.58 -1.42
N THR A 144 3.34 1.78 -2.01
CA THR A 144 4.10 2.94 -1.52
C THR A 144 3.62 3.38 -0.13
N MET A 145 2.31 3.40 0.11
CA MET A 145 1.75 3.76 1.43
C MET A 145 2.18 2.74 2.48
N GLU A 146 2.14 1.45 2.18
CA GLU A 146 2.61 0.40 3.08
C GLU A 146 4.09 0.52 3.40
N LEU A 147 4.93 0.72 2.39
CA LEU A 147 6.36 0.91 2.59
C LEU A 147 6.66 2.14 3.46
N LEU A 148 5.98 3.27 3.24
CA LEU A 148 6.22 4.49 4.01
C LEU A 148 5.69 4.41 5.45
N ALA A 149 4.61 3.66 5.69
CA ALA A 149 4.07 3.47 7.03
C ALA A 149 5.04 2.74 7.97
N VAL A 150 5.99 1.96 7.44
CA VAL A 150 7.06 1.32 8.21
C VAL A 150 7.91 2.33 9.00
N ILE A 151 7.99 3.59 8.56
CA ILE A 151 8.77 4.64 9.22
C ILE A 151 8.35 4.81 10.69
N ASP A 152 7.07 4.71 10.98
CA ASP A 152 6.53 4.94 12.32
C ASP A 152 6.52 3.66 13.19
N ALA A 153 6.74 2.47 12.59
CA ALA A 153 6.74 1.17 13.27
C ALA A 153 8.06 0.89 14.03
N GLY A 154 8.32 1.69 15.07
CA GLY A 154 9.59 1.71 15.80
C GLY A 154 9.78 0.56 16.80
N ASP A 155 8.71 0.10 17.45
CA ASP A 155 8.74 -0.93 18.49
C ASP A 155 8.05 -2.23 18.08
N ALA A 156 8.20 -3.27 18.90
CA ALA A 156 7.69 -4.60 18.61
C ALA A 156 6.15 -4.67 18.52
N ALA A 157 5.42 -3.93 19.37
CA ALA A 157 3.95 -3.96 19.30
C ALA A 157 3.46 -3.31 18.01
N HIS A 158 4.06 -2.17 17.66
CA HIS A 158 3.73 -1.46 16.43
C HIS A 158 3.99 -2.34 15.20
N ARG A 159 5.15 -3.02 15.14
CA ARG A 159 5.47 -3.94 14.03
C ARG A 159 4.45 -5.08 13.91
N ILE A 160 4.12 -5.73 15.03
CA ILE A 160 3.14 -6.82 15.07
C ILE A 160 1.77 -6.34 14.55
N PHE A 161 1.28 -5.20 15.05
CA PHE A 161 0.01 -4.67 14.58
C PHE A 161 0.07 -4.27 13.11
N PHE A 162 1.18 -3.71 12.66
CA PHE A 162 1.36 -3.34 11.27
C PHE A 162 1.35 -4.57 10.34
N GLU A 163 2.08 -5.64 10.67
CA GLU A 163 2.10 -6.91 9.93
C GLU A 163 0.73 -7.57 9.84
N LEU A 164 -0.09 -7.40 10.88
CA LEU A 164 -1.47 -7.87 10.89
C LEU A 164 -2.40 -7.10 9.97
N ASN A 165 -2.06 -5.85 9.65
CA ASN A 165 -2.93 -4.92 8.92
C ASN A 165 -2.40 -4.50 7.54
N SER A 166 -1.30 -5.10 7.09
CA SER A 166 -0.58 -4.74 5.85
C SER A 166 -0.06 -5.98 5.11
N TYR A 167 0.06 -5.89 3.78
CA TYR A 167 0.71 -6.90 2.94
C TYR A 167 2.24 -6.73 2.91
N VAL A 168 2.72 -5.50 2.75
CA VAL A 168 4.15 -5.19 2.63
C VAL A 168 4.72 -4.68 3.95
N CYS A 169 5.75 -5.34 4.48
CA CYS A 169 6.33 -5.08 5.79
C CYS A 169 7.88 -5.10 5.76
N GLU A 170 8.48 -4.13 5.08
CA GLU A 170 9.94 -4.05 4.84
C GLU A 170 10.68 -3.27 5.95
N PHE A 171 10.68 -3.79 7.18
CA PHE A 171 11.23 -3.07 8.35
C PHE A 171 12.72 -2.75 8.27
N ASP A 172 13.51 -3.55 7.54
CA ASP A 172 14.95 -3.35 7.39
C ASP A 172 15.30 -2.04 6.68
N HIS A 173 14.38 -1.49 5.90
CA HIS A 173 14.55 -0.25 5.16
C HIS A 173 14.09 1.00 5.93
N ARG A 174 13.55 0.84 7.14
CA ARG A 174 12.99 1.93 7.96
C ARG A 174 13.93 3.13 8.11
N HIS A 175 15.20 2.89 8.45
CA HIS A 175 16.18 3.98 8.65
C HIS A 175 16.49 4.74 7.35
N HIS A 176 16.59 4.02 6.23
CA HIS A 176 16.83 4.62 4.92
C HIS A 176 15.63 5.45 4.45
N LEU A 177 14.41 4.94 4.68
CA LEU A 177 13.16 5.65 4.39
C LEU A 177 13.03 6.93 5.23
N LEU A 178 13.29 6.86 6.54
CA LEU A 178 13.23 8.03 7.42
C LEU A 178 14.26 9.10 7.01
N LYS A 179 15.48 8.68 6.66
CA LYS A 179 16.51 9.61 6.16
C LYS A 179 16.07 10.26 4.85
N ALA A 180 15.62 9.47 3.88
CA ALA A 180 15.13 9.99 2.60
C ALA A 180 13.95 10.93 2.80
N LEU A 181 13.02 10.60 3.69
CA LEU A 181 11.89 11.46 3.99
C LEU A 181 12.33 12.79 4.60
N THR A 182 13.31 12.77 5.50
CA THR A 182 13.87 13.99 6.10
C THR A 182 14.58 14.86 5.06
N GLU A 183 15.26 14.24 4.10
CA GLU A 183 16.04 14.91 3.06
C GLU A 183 15.17 15.50 1.94
N PHE A 184 14.12 14.77 1.51
CA PHE A 184 13.32 15.12 0.34
C PHE A 184 11.89 15.60 0.67
N GLY A 185 11.37 15.22 1.84
CA GLY A 185 9.97 15.43 2.20
C GLY A 185 8.99 14.54 1.43
N GLU A 186 7.74 14.50 1.91
CA GLU A 186 6.68 13.65 1.34
C GLU A 186 6.37 14.00 -0.12
N LYS A 187 6.38 15.30 -0.44
CA LYS A 187 6.04 15.82 -1.77
C LYS A 187 6.91 15.25 -2.89
N VAL A 188 8.15 14.90 -2.57
CA VAL A 188 9.12 14.33 -3.51
C VAL A 188 9.14 12.81 -3.34
N LEU A 189 9.21 12.33 -2.10
CA LEU A 189 9.44 10.91 -1.84
C LEU A 189 8.25 10.04 -2.25
N VAL A 190 7.01 10.44 -1.95
CA VAL A 190 5.81 9.66 -2.27
C VAL A 190 5.69 9.41 -3.78
N PRO A 191 5.59 10.43 -4.65
CA PRO A 191 5.42 10.19 -6.09
C PRO A 191 6.64 9.48 -6.71
N PHE A 192 7.86 9.71 -6.20
CA PHE A 192 9.05 8.98 -6.62
C PHE A 192 8.93 7.48 -6.35
N MET A 193 8.47 7.11 -5.15
CA MET A 193 8.27 5.70 -4.79
C MET A 193 7.12 5.07 -5.57
N VAL A 194 6.02 5.79 -5.83
CA VAL A 194 4.93 5.32 -6.69
C VAL A 194 5.45 5.00 -8.09
N LEU A 195 6.20 5.91 -8.71
CA LEU A 195 6.77 5.66 -10.04
C LEU A 195 7.82 4.54 -10.01
N SER A 196 8.57 4.40 -8.92
CA SER A 196 9.53 3.29 -8.76
C SER A 196 8.82 1.93 -8.65
N TYR A 197 7.74 1.83 -7.87
CA TYR A 197 6.90 0.63 -7.83
C TYR A 197 6.27 0.32 -9.18
N LEU A 198 5.90 1.34 -9.95
CA LEU A 198 5.36 1.17 -11.29
C LEU A 198 6.34 0.42 -12.21
N HIS A 199 7.65 0.69 -12.13
CA HIS A 199 8.67 -0.09 -12.83
C HIS A 199 8.62 -1.58 -12.45
N SER A 200 8.54 -1.89 -11.15
CA SER A 200 8.49 -3.26 -10.65
C SER A 200 7.23 -3.99 -11.16
N ASN A 201 6.09 -3.31 -11.16
CA ASN A 201 4.79 -3.80 -11.63
C ASN A 201 4.73 -3.98 -13.16
N PHE A 202 5.49 -3.19 -13.93
CA PHE A 202 5.72 -3.41 -15.36
C PHE A 202 6.84 -4.43 -15.65
N LEU A 203 7.13 -5.31 -14.68
CA LEU A 203 8.09 -6.42 -14.81
C LEU A 203 9.52 -6.00 -15.19
N ARG A 204 9.89 -4.75 -14.91
CA ARG A 204 11.28 -4.30 -15.08
C ARG A 204 12.14 -4.89 -13.97
N GLU A 205 13.39 -5.25 -14.29
CA GLU A 205 14.33 -5.77 -13.29
C GLU A 205 15.00 -4.65 -12.48
N LYS A 206 15.08 -3.46 -13.08
CA LYS A 206 15.68 -2.25 -12.51
C LYS A 206 15.15 -1.02 -13.24
N ILE A 207 15.43 0.17 -12.68
CA ILE A 207 15.23 1.45 -13.35
C ILE A 207 16.53 1.83 -14.08
N GLU A 208 16.45 2.08 -15.39
CA GLU A 208 17.61 2.50 -16.19
C GLU A 208 17.90 3.99 -16.03
N ASP A 209 19.10 4.45 -16.40
CA ASP A 209 19.49 5.87 -16.28
C ASP A 209 18.55 6.80 -17.06
N LYS A 210 18.12 6.38 -18.25
CA LYS A 210 17.15 7.13 -19.07
C LYS A 210 15.81 7.29 -18.34
N ASP A 211 15.37 6.25 -17.63
CA ASP A 211 14.10 6.22 -16.92
C ASP A 211 14.18 7.07 -15.65
N PHE A 212 15.30 7.02 -14.91
CA PHE A 212 15.56 7.94 -13.81
C PHE A 212 15.50 9.40 -14.25
N ASN A 213 16.14 9.74 -15.38
CA ASN A 213 16.10 11.10 -15.90
C ASN A 213 14.67 11.53 -16.26
N GLN A 214 13.85 10.62 -16.79
CA GLN A 214 12.44 10.90 -17.07
C GLN A 214 11.62 11.08 -15.80
N ILE A 215 11.80 10.23 -14.78
CA ILE A 215 11.17 10.40 -13.47
C ILE A 215 11.56 11.74 -12.84
N PHE A 216 12.86 12.08 -12.84
CA PHE A 216 13.34 13.34 -12.27
C PHE A 216 12.74 14.54 -13.00
N LYS A 217 12.66 14.49 -14.33
CA LYS A 217 11.98 15.54 -15.10
C LYS A 217 10.49 15.64 -14.77
N MET A 218 9.78 14.53 -14.68
CA MET A 218 8.34 14.50 -14.35
C MET A 218 8.05 15.08 -12.95
N LEU A 219 8.98 14.90 -12.02
CA LEU A 219 8.85 15.36 -10.64
C LEU A 219 9.57 16.70 -10.37
N SER A 220 10.12 17.34 -11.41
CA SER A 220 10.90 18.59 -11.32
C SER A 220 12.09 18.50 -10.35
N LEU A 221 12.86 17.41 -10.45
CA LEU A 221 14.01 17.06 -9.62
C LEU A 221 15.35 17.14 -10.38
N GLU A 222 15.43 17.96 -11.43
CA GLU A 222 16.63 18.05 -12.28
C GLU A 222 17.83 18.69 -11.58
N ASN A 223 17.60 19.42 -10.48
CA ASN A 223 18.63 20.16 -9.74
C ASN A 223 19.14 19.41 -8.49
N LEU A 224 18.92 18.09 -8.40
CA LEU A 224 19.46 17.29 -7.30
C LEU A 224 20.98 17.17 -7.37
N SER A 225 21.63 17.17 -6.21
CA SER A 225 23.05 16.84 -6.11
C SER A 225 23.31 15.35 -6.41
N ASP A 226 24.55 15.00 -6.78
CA ASP A 226 24.96 13.61 -7.02
C ASP A 226 24.67 12.70 -5.81
N THR A 227 24.85 13.22 -4.60
CA THR A 227 24.55 12.49 -3.36
C THR A 227 23.06 12.19 -3.23
N GLN A 228 22.20 13.18 -3.51
CA GLN A 228 20.74 13.00 -3.49
C GLN A 228 20.28 11.99 -4.55
N ILE A 229 20.83 12.08 -5.77
CA ILE A 229 20.54 11.12 -6.85
C ILE A 229 20.93 9.70 -6.42
N LYS A 230 22.11 9.52 -5.81
CA LYS A 230 22.55 8.22 -5.27
C LYS A 230 21.60 7.69 -4.20
N THR A 231 21.12 8.55 -3.29
CA THR A 231 20.14 8.17 -2.26
C THR A 231 18.84 7.66 -2.88
N LEU A 232 18.23 8.41 -3.81
CA LEU A 232 16.99 8.01 -4.48
C LEU A 232 17.16 6.71 -5.28
N ARG A 233 18.27 6.55 -6.00
CA ARG A 233 18.60 5.32 -6.72
C ARG A 233 18.75 4.13 -5.79
N ALA A 234 19.44 4.29 -4.65
CA ALA A 234 19.58 3.23 -3.66
C ALA A 234 18.21 2.84 -3.09
N LEU A 235 17.36 3.82 -2.79
CA LEU A 235 16.03 3.58 -2.23
C LEU A 235 15.10 2.88 -3.23
N SER A 236 15.16 3.24 -4.51
CA SER A 236 14.33 2.60 -5.55
C SER A 236 14.54 1.10 -5.66
N LYS A 237 15.67 0.55 -5.18
CA LYS A 237 15.93 -0.90 -5.19
C LYS A 237 14.95 -1.67 -4.32
N VAL A 238 14.44 -1.05 -3.25
CA VAL A 238 13.50 -1.68 -2.30
C VAL A 238 12.23 -2.14 -2.99
N VAL A 239 11.74 -1.40 -4.00
CA VAL A 239 10.48 -1.73 -4.70
C VAL A 239 10.58 -3.02 -5.54
N PHE A 240 11.80 -3.49 -5.81
CA PHE A 240 12.04 -4.73 -6.55
C PHE A 240 12.12 -5.96 -5.64
N ASN A 241 12.03 -5.78 -4.31
CA ASN A 241 11.90 -6.89 -3.34
C ASN A 241 10.49 -7.49 -3.32
N LEU A 242 9.52 -6.90 -4.04
CA LEU A 242 8.20 -7.49 -4.23
C LEU A 242 8.34 -8.92 -4.73
N SER A 243 7.63 -9.84 -4.08
CA SER A 243 7.74 -11.27 -4.40
C SER A 243 7.47 -11.54 -5.89
N GLU A 244 8.27 -12.42 -6.49
CA GLU A 244 8.06 -12.84 -7.88
C GLU A 244 6.64 -13.37 -8.10
N ARG A 245 6.10 -14.09 -7.10
CA ARG A 245 4.73 -14.56 -7.11
C ARG A 245 3.74 -13.40 -7.33
N PHE A 246 3.89 -12.32 -6.58
CA PHE A 246 3.04 -11.15 -6.74
C PHE A 246 3.21 -10.53 -8.13
N ARG A 247 4.45 -10.26 -8.53
CA ARG A 247 4.77 -9.57 -9.79
C ARG A 247 4.29 -10.33 -11.02
N TYR A 248 4.51 -11.65 -11.06
CA TYR A 248 4.18 -12.46 -12.23
C TYR A 248 2.76 -13.04 -12.15
N GLN A 249 2.33 -13.60 -11.01
CA GLN A 249 1.05 -14.29 -10.93
C GLN A 249 -0.10 -13.35 -10.62
N THR A 250 0.03 -12.52 -9.57
CA THR A 250 -1.05 -11.62 -9.15
C THR A 250 -1.34 -10.56 -10.21
N THR A 251 -0.30 -9.90 -10.74
CA THR A 251 -0.46 -8.89 -11.78
C THR A 251 -1.02 -9.46 -13.08
N ASP A 252 -0.47 -10.57 -13.61
CA ASP A 252 -0.98 -11.21 -14.82
C ASP A 252 -2.45 -11.61 -14.66
N PHE A 253 -2.79 -12.24 -13.53
CA PHE A 253 -4.16 -12.63 -13.25
C PHE A 253 -5.09 -11.43 -13.15
N HIS A 254 -4.72 -10.38 -12.42
CA HIS A 254 -5.51 -9.16 -12.29
C HIS A 254 -5.76 -8.49 -13.65
N LEU A 255 -4.75 -8.43 -14.52
CA LEU A 255 -4.88 -7.89 -15.87
C LEU A 255 -5.80 -8.74 -16.76
N ARG A 256 -5.74 -10.08 -16.65
CA ARG A 256 -6.68 -10.97 -17.38
C ARG A 256 -8.11 -10.77 -16.93
N LEU A 257 -8.34 -10.56 -15.63
CA LEU A 257 -9.68 -10.26 -15.09
C LEU A 257 -10.24 -8.95 -15.66
N ALA A 258 -9.37 -7.96 -15.89
CA ALA A 258 -9.72 -6.73 -16.59
C ALA A 258 -9.86 -6.88 -18.12
N GLY A 259 -9.75 -8.10 -18.66
CA GLY A 259 -9.93 -8.39 -20.08
C GLY A 259 -8.67 -8.26 -20.94
N VAL A 260 -7.49 -8.08 -20.35
CA VAL A 260 -6.22 -8.02 -21.09
C VAL A 260 -5.80 -9.43 -21.54
N LYS A 261 -5.79 -9.67 -22.86
CA LYS A 261 -5.53 -11.00 -23.43
C LYS A 261 -4.07 -11.47 -23.29
N ASN A 262 -3.11 -10.57 -23.49
CA ASN A 262 -1.67 -10.85 -23.44
C ASN A 262 -0.95 -9.92 -22.44
N PRO A 263 -1.15 -10.07 -21.13
CA PRO A 263 -0.62 -9.14 -20.14
C PRO A 263 0.90 -8.97 -20.22
N TYR A 264 1.66 -10.06 -20.27
CA TYR A 264 3.12 -10.00 -20.30
C TYR A 264 3.67 -9.19 -21.48
N GLU A 265 3.17 -9.46 -22.69
CA GLU A 265 3.60 -8.72 -23.88
C GLU A 265 3.32 -7.22 -23.74
N LEU A 266 2.14 -6.88 -23.23
CA LEU A 266 1.76 -5.49 -22.98
C LEU A 266 2.68 -4.85 -21.93
N LEU A 267 2.93 -5.51 -20.81
CA LEU A 267 3.79 -5.00 -19.74
C LEU A 267 5.23 -4.75 -20.23
N TYR A 268 5.80 -5.67 -21.02
CA TYR A 268 7.16 -5.48 -21.54
C TYR A 268 7.26 -4.37 -22.59
N LYS A 269 6.27 -4.24 -23.47
CA LYS A 269 6.29 -3.30 -24.60
C LYS A 269 5.81 -1.90 -24.25
N THR A 270 5.01 -1.74 -23.20
CA THR A 270 4.44 -0.43 -22.83
C THR A 270 5.52 0.49 -22.28
N ASP A 271 5.66 1.65 -22.93
CA ASP A 271 6.41 2.80 -22.40
C ASP A 271 5.52 3.59 -21.44
N PHE A 272 5.35 3.04 -20.25
CA PHE A 272 4.42 3.59 -19.26
C PHE A 272 4.87 4.98 -18.76
N LEU A 273 6.18 5.29 -18.75
CA LEU A 273 6.65 6.61 -18.37
C LEU A 273 6.25 7.66 -19.41
N LYS A 274 6.30 7.32 -20.70
CA LYS A 274 5.77 8.19 -21.75
C LYS A 274 4.27 8.40 -21.60
N ILE A 275 3.50 7.34 -21.30
CA ILE A 275 2.07 7.45 -21.03
C ILE A 275 1.83 8.39 -19.84
N CYS A 276 2.51 8.19 -18.70
CA CYS A 276 2.37 9.05 -17.53
C CYS A 276 2.74 10.51 -17.81
N ALA A 277 3.66 10.78 -18.74
CA ALA A 277 4.09 12.12 -19.10
C ALA A 277 3.15 12.81 -20.11
N LEU A 278 2.50 12.06 -21.00
CA LEU A 278 1.66 12.61 -22.07
C LEU A 278 0.17 12.62 -21.73
N GLU A 279 -0.30 11.69 -20.90
CA GLU A 279 -1.69 11.63 -20.46
C GLU A 279 -1.94 12.65 -19.35
N GLU A 280 -2.62 13.75 -19.70
CA GLU A 280 -2.86 14.89 -18.82
C GLU A 280 -3.48 14.47 -17.48
N GLU A 281 -4.46 13.56 -17.50
CA GLU A 281 -5.14 13.11 -16.28
C GLU A 281 -4.25 12.27 -15.37
N ILE A 282 -3.34 11.45 -15.93
CA ILE A 282 -2.38 10.70 -15.13
C ILE A 282 -1.38 11.66 -14.48
N SER A 283 -0.86 12.61 -15.27
CA SER A 283 0.06 13.64 -14.78
C SER A 283 -0.57 14.46 -13.64
N LYS A 284 -1.83 14.87 -13.78
CA LYS A 284 -2.60 15.54 -12.72
C LYS A 284 -2.71 14.69 -11.46
N VAL A 285 -2.97 13.39 -11.57
CA VAL A 285 -3.05 12.51 -10.39
C VAL A 285 -1.69 12.35 -9.72
N ILE A 286 -0.60 12.17 -10.47
CA ILE A 286 0.75 12.13 -9.91
C ILE A 286 1.05 13.43 -9.16
N SER A 287 0.70 14.59 -9.74
CA SER A 287 0.84 15.89 -9.08
C SER A 287 0.00 16.02 -7.80
N LYS A 288 -1.25 15.52 -7.81
CA LYS A 288 -2.11 15.47 -6.62
C LYS A 288 -1.49 14.62 -5.52
N ILE A 289 -0.93 13.45 -5.86
CA ILE A 289 -0.22 12.57 -4.92
C ILE A 289 0.94 13.34 -4.26
N SER A 290 1.71 14.12 -5.02
CA SER A 290 2.78 14.98 -4.50
C SER A 290 2.29 16.07 -3.53
N SER A 291 1.00 16.39 -3.51
CA SER A 291 0.42 17.39 -2.62
C SER A 291 -0.21 16.79 -1.36
N MET A 292 -0.36 15.47 -1.30
CA MET A 292 -0.91 14.77 -0.14
C MET A 292 0.02 14.92 1.06
N ARG A 293 -0.61 15.01 2.24
CA ARG A 293 0.08 14.98 3.53
C ARG A 293 -0.53 13.87 4.35
N PHE A 294 0.30 13.00 4.88
CA PHE A 294 -0.14 11.84 5.64
C PHE A 294 0.25 11.96 7.13
#